data_AF-A0A4Q5SW57-F1
#
_entry.id   AF-A0A4Q5SW57-F1
#
_cell.length_a   1.000
_cell.length_b   1.000
_cell.length_c   1.000
_cell.angle_alpha   90.00
_cell.angle_beta   90.00
_cell.angle_gamma   90.00
#
_symmetry.space_group_name_H-M   'P 1'
#
loop_
_entity.id
_entity.type
_entity.pdbx_description
1 polymer ?
#
loop_
_entity_poly.entity_id
_entity_poly.type
_entity_poly.pdbx_seq_one_letter_code
_entity_poly.pdbx_strand_id
1 'polypeptide(L)'
;MKRFAWLLALLSISTLSFSFTKKPLRKTKRASVRSTVVFPVAGNASRIRDKWGASRGGGIRKHKGIDIHARKGTPVVALADGIITERARTPIGGKTLWLRPSGSSWTAYYAHLDKQYVREGQRVRKGQVIGTVGNTGNARTTPAHLHFGVKRAKHWVNPLPYVKGAPKTSARKQRRKAR
;
A
#
# COMPACT_ATOMS: atom_id res chain seq x y z
N MET A 1 66.07 65.44 43.91
CA MET A 1 64.90 65.85 43.09
C MET A 1 64.96 65.12 41.76
N LYS A 2 63.79 64.68 41.25
CA LYS A 2 63.48 64.05 39.93
C LYS A 2 63.10 62.56 40.02
N ARG A 3 61.96 62.27 39.41
CA ARG A 3 60.96 61.23 39.72
C ARG A 3 61.06 60.09 38.71
N PHE A 4 60.91 58.85 39.18
CA PHE A 4 60.73 57.65 38.37
C PHE A 4 59.29 57.64 37.79
N ALA A 5 59.18 57.60 36.46
CA ALA A 5 57.90 57.42 35.77
C ALA A 5 57.67 55.93 35.51
N TRP A 6 56.62 55.37 36.11
CA TRP A 6 56.11 54.04 35.79
C TRP A 6 55.11 54.17 34.63
N LEU A 7 55.40 53.55 33.48
CA LEU A 7 54.42 53.36 32.40
C LEU A 7 53.59 52.11 32.69
N LEU A 8 52.31 52.29 33.00
CA LEU A 8 51.30 51.24 33.02
C LEU A 8 50.74 51.06 31.60
N ALA A 9 51.00 49.91 30.98
CA ALA A 9 50.37 49.51 29.74
C ALA A 9 48.97 48.94 30.03
N LEU A 10 47.92 49.66 29.63
CA LEU A 10 46.54 49.20 29.70
C LEU A 10 46.25 48.26 28.51
N LEU A 11 46.10 46.96 28.78
CA LEU A 11 45.55 46.01 27.80
C LEU A 11 44.04 46.23 27.65
N SER A 12 43.61 46.71 26.49
CA SER A 12 42.21 46.73 26.09
C SER A 12 41.78 45.32 25.68
N ILE A 13 40.99 44.65 26.52
CA ILE A 13 40.35 43.38 26.18
C ILE A 13 39.05 43.71 25.44
N SER A 14 39.12 43.66 24.11
CA SER A 14 37.93 43.83 23.26
C SER A 14 37.02 42.62 23.42
N THR A 15 35.85 42.80 24.02
CA THR A 15 34.85 41.75 24.18
C THR A 15 34.15 41.47 22.85
N LEU A 16 34.50 40.36 22.21
CA LEU A 16 33.83 39.90 20.99
C LEU A 16 32.46 39.33 21.36
N SER A 17 31.41 40.13 21.18
CA SER A 17 30.03 39.68 21.39
C SER A 17 29.59 38.77 20.24
N PHE A 18 29.57 37.46 20.49
CA PHE A 18 29.06 36.46 19.55
C PHE A 18 27.53 36.45 19.58
N SER A 19 26.89 37.17 18.65
CA SER A 19 25.43 37.07 18.47
C SER A 19 25.07 35.70 17.91
N PHE A 20 24.61 34.79 18.78
CA PHE A 20 24.07 33.50 18.38
C PHE A 20 22.66 33.67 17.79
N THR A 21 22.57 34.00 16.51
CA THR A 21 21.30 33.92 15.79
C THR A 21 20.86 32.46 15.76
N LYS A 22 19.82 32.11 16.53
CA LYS A 22 19.14 30.81 16.43
C LYS A 22 18.54 30.69 15.02
N LYS A 23 19.26 30.05 14.09
CA LYS A 23 18.70 29.63 12.80
C LYS A 23 17.43 28.82 13.09
N PRO A 24 16.26 29.21 12.57
CA PRO A 24 15.05 28.44 12.78
C PRO A 24 15.27 27.03 12.20
N LEU A 25 15.00 26.02 13.03
CA LEU A 25 15.06 24.62 12.63
C LEU A 25 14.14 24.43 11.42
N ARG A 26 14.76 24.25 10.25
CA ARG A 26 14.07 23.96 9.00
C ARG A 26 13.34 22.64 9.21
N LYS A 27 12.00 22.68 9.35
CA LYS A 27 11.15 21.50 9.49
C LYS A 27 11.49 20.53 8.36
N THR A 28 12.26 19.49 8.65
CA THR A 28 12.54 18.42 7.71
C THR A 28 11.20 17.76 7.41
N LYS A 29 10.75 17.84 6.15
CA LYS A 29 9.61 17.04 5.70
C LYS A 29 9.95 15.60 6.02
N ARG A 30 9.26 15.02 7.01
CA ARG A 30 9.41 13.63 7.44
C ARG A 30 9.43 12.78 6.16
N ALA A 31 10.57 12.15 5.86
CA ALA A 31 10.71 11.31 4.69
C ALA A 31 9.58 10.29 4.75
N SER A 32 8.63 10.37 3.82
CA SER A 32 7.51 9.44 3.74
C SER A 32 8.12 8.06 3.56
N VAL A 33 8.03 7.22 4.60
CA VAL A 33 8.34 5.79 4.50
C VAL A 33 7.51 5.28 3.33
N ARG A 34 8.15 4.96 2.21
CA ARG A 34 7.47 4.43 1.02
C ARG A 34 6.77 3.15 1.46
N SER A 35 5.45 3.17 1.58
CA SER A 35 4.71 1.99 2.02
C SER A 35 5.03 0.82 1.08
N THR A 36 5.36 -0.34 1.65
CA THR A 36 5.70 -1.55 0.88
C THR A 36 4.51 -2.06 0.05
N VAL A 37 3.30 -1.62 0.41
CA VAL A 37 2.03 -2.01 -0.22
C VAL A 37 1.20 -0.80 -0.67
N VAL A 38 0.26 -1.01 -1.59
CA VAL A 38 -0.76 -0.03 -2.03
C VAL A 38 -2.16 -0.63 -1.91
N PHE A 39 -3.18 0.22 -1.84
CA PHE A 39 -4.56 -0.24 -1.81
C PHE A 39 -4.93 -0.98 -3.13
N PRO A 40 -5.54 -2.17 -3.09
CA PRO A 40 -5.64 -3.06 -4.26
C PRO A 40 -6.71 -2.65 -5.29
N VAL A 41 -7.54 -1.65 -5.01
CA VAL A 41 -8.50 -1.08 -5.98
C VAL A 41 -8.15 0.37 -6.24
N ALA A 42 -7.94 0.75 -7.50
CA ALA A 42 -7.50 2.09 -7.85
C ALA A 42 -8.57 3.17 -7.59
N GLY A 43 -8.13 4.41 -7.36
CA GLY A 43 -9.01 5.57 -7.19
C GLY A 43 -9.67 5.67 -5.81
N ASN A 44 -10.90 6.19 -5.77
CA ASN A 44 -11.64 6.43 -4.52
C ASN A 44 -12.36 5.20 -3.95
N ALA A 45 -12.08 4.01 -4.47
CA ALA A 45 -12.58 2.78 -3.90
C ALA A 45 -11.98 2.61 -2.48
N SER A 46 -12.78 2.87 -1.45
CA SER A 46 -12.38 2.64 -0.05
C SER A 46 -13.49 2.09 0.83
N ARG A 47 -14.63 1.69 0.24
CA ARG A 47 -15.74 1.09 0.99
C ARG A 47 -15.47 -0.38 1.25
N ILE A 48 -14.58 -0.66 2.21
CA ILE A 48 -14.50 -1.97 2.86
C ILE A 48 -15.78 -2.11 3.69
N ARG A 49 -16.69 -2.98 3.27
CA ARG A 49 -18.00 -3.14 3.93
C ARG A 49 -18.08 -4.45 4.69
N ASP A 50 -17.73 -5.55 4.03
CA ASP A 50 -17.68 -6.86 4.66
C ASP A 50 -16.25 -7.14 5.15
N LYS A 51 -16.12 -7.45 6.44
CA LYS A 51 -14.83 -7.56 7.14
C LYS A 51 -14.52 -9.01 7.48
N TRP A 52 -13.23 -9.25 7.75
CA TRP A 52 -12.74 -10.51 8.26
C TRP A 52 -13.62 -11.06 9.39
N GLY A 53 -14.01 -12.34 9.29
CA GLY A 53 -14.78 -13.02 10.32
C GLY A 53 -16.29 -12.77 10.28
N ALA A 54 -16.79 -11.92 9.38
CA ALA A 54 -18.24 -11.69 9.24
C ALA A 54 -19.00 -12.98 8.91
N SER A 55 -20.23 -13.06 9.41
CA SER A 55 -21.12 -14.20 9.20
C SER A 55 -21.48 -14.36 7.71
N ARG A 56 -21.41 -15.60 7.20
CA ARG A 56 -21.79 -16.00 5.84
C ARG A 56 -22.72 -17.21 5.90
N GLY A 57 -23.72 -17.21 5.02
CA GLY A 57 -24.71 -18.30 4.94
C GLY A 57 -25.49 -18.48 6.24
N GLY A 58 -25.98 -17.38 6.84
CA GLY A 58 -26.80 -17.44 8.05
C GLY A 58 -26.07 -17.82 9.35
N GLY A 59 -24.75 -17.66 9.44
CA GLY A 59 -23.97 -18.00 10.65
C GLY A 59 -23.03 -19.19 10.49
N ILE A 60 -23.23 -19.98 9.42
CA ILE A 60 -22.56 -21.28 9.24
C ILE A 60 -21.07 -21.12 8.88
N ARG A 61 -20.69 -20.00 8.25
CA ARG A 61 -19.30 -19.76 7.81
C ARG A 61 -18.82 -18.37 8.21
N LYS A 62 -17.52 -18.23 8.42
CA LYS A 62 -16.85 -16.95 8.62
C LYS A 62 -16.20 -16.47 7.32
N HIS A 63 -16.34 -15.19 7.02
CA HIS A 63 -15.73 -14.55 5.86
C HIS A 63 -14.19 -14.55 5.99
N LYS A 64 -13.50 -15.19 5.04
CA LYS A 64 -12.03 -15.36 5.03
C LYS A 64 -11.32 -14.29 4.20
N GLY A 65 -11.81 -13.05 4.26
CA GLY A 65 -11.30 -11.92 3.49
C GLY A 65 -11.96 -10.62 3.90
N ILE A 66 -11.87 -9.64 3.02
CA ILE A 66 -12.62 -8.39 3.06
C ILE A 66 -13.22 -8.15 1.67
N ASP A 67 -14.38 -7.49 1.63
CA ASP A 67 -14.99 -7.07 0.37
C ASP A 67 -14.85 -5.56 0.19
N ILE A 68 -14.22 -5.18 -0.92
CA ILE A 68 -13.96 -3.80 -1.32
C ILE A 68 -14.91 -3.47 -2.47
N HIS A 69 -15.97 -2.72 -2.17
CA HIS A 69 -16.95 -2.32 -3.19
C HIS A 69 -16.41 -1.21 -4.09
N ALA A 70 -16.63 -1.37 -5.39
CA ALA A 70 -16.39 -0.36 -6.41
C ALA A 70 -17.26 -0.66 -7.64
N ARG A 71 -17.33 0.28 -8.58
CA ARG A 71 -18.04 0.05 -9.85
C ARG A 71 -17.40 -1.12 -10.60
N LYS A 72 -18.21 -1.95 -11.28
CA LYS A 72 -17.68 -2.97 -12.19
C LYS A 72 -16.76 -2.32 -13.22
N GLY A 73 -15.63 -2.96 -13.52
CA GLY A 73 -14.61 -2.39 -14.40
C GLY A 73 -13.58 -1.48 -13.70
N THR A 74 -13.78 -1.09 -12.43
CA THR A 74 -12.77 -0.32 -11.69
C THR A 74 -11.44 -1.08 -11.67
N PRO A 75 -10.29 -0.43 -11.94
CA PRO A 75 -9.00 -1.13 -11.99
C PRO A 75 -8.62 -1.76 -10.65
N VAL A 76 -8.22 -3.03 -10.70
CA VAL A 76 -7.58 -3.77 -9.60
C VAL A 76 -6.09 -3.81 -9.86
N VAL A 77 -5.30 -3.45 -8.85
CA VAL A 77 -3.85 -3.32 -8.96
C VAL A 77 -3.11 -4.32 -8.07
N ALA A 78 -1.89 -4.67 -8.45
CA ALA A 78 -1.00 -5.45 -7.59
C ALA A 78 -0.65 -4.63 -6.34
N LEU A 79 -0.97 -5.17 -5.16
CA LEU A 79 -0.69 -4.45 -3.90
C LEU A 79 0.81 -4.25 -3.64
N ALA A 80 1.68 -5.06 -4.22
CA ALA A 80 3.13 -5.01 -4.04
C ALA A 80 3.84 -5.56 -5.29
N ASP A 81 5.15 -5.32 -5.39
CA ASP A 81 6.00 -6.00 -6.36
C ASP A 81 5.99 -7.52 -6.06
N GLY A 82 5.89 -8.35 -7.09
CA GLY A 82 5.82 -9.80 -6.90
C GLY A 82 5.56 -10.60 -8.16
N ILE A 83 5.11 -11.83 -7.99
CA ILE A 83 4.77 -12.78 -9.06
C ILE A 83 3.33 -13.28 -8.93
N ILE A 84 2.62 -13.36 -10.05
CA ILE A 84 1.32 -14.02 -10.12
C ILE A 84 1.55 -15.52 -10.06
N THR A 85 1.13 -16.15 -8.97
CA THR A 85 1.36 -17.59 -8.73
C THR A 85 0.25 -18.46 -9.29
N GLU A 86 -0.94 -17.90 -9.55
CA GLU A 86 -2.06 -18.63 -10.12
C GLU A 86 -3.03 -17.66 -10.78
N ARG A 87 -3.55 -18.05 -11.95
CA ARG A 87 -4.71 -17.43 -12.59
C ARG A 87 -5.75 -18.50 -12.87
N ALA A 88 -6.92 -18.40 -12.23
CA ALA A 88 -7.95 -19.42 -12.37
C ALA A 88 -9.34 -18.83 -12.61
N ARG A 89 -10.28 -19.73 -12.96
CA ARG A 89 -11.71 -19.49 -12.91
C ARG A 89 -12.37 -20.61 -12.09
N THR A 90 -12.98 -20.28 -10.96
CA THR A 90 -13.60 -21.25 -10.06
C THR A 90 -15.09 -20.94 -9.86
N PRO A 91 -15.93 -21.93 -9.48
CA PRO A 91 -17.35 -21.69 -9.21
C PRO A 91 -17.59 -20.65 -8.10
N ILE A 92 -16.81 -20.72 -7.02
CA ILE A 92 -16.95 -19.82 -5.86
C ILE A 92 -16.27 -18.49 -6.14
N GLY A 93 -14.96 -18.48 -6.41
CA GLY A 93 -14.17 -17.26 -6.55
C GLY A 93 -14.36 -16.53 -7.88
N GLY A 94 -15.02 -17.15 -8.86
CA GLY A 94 -15.13 -16.58 -10.20
C GLY A 94 -13.75 -16.49 -10.85
N LYS A 95 -13.45 -15.37 -11.50
CA LYS A 95 -12.10 -15.10 -12.03
C LYS A 95 -11.19 -14.65 -10.89
N THR A 96 -10.10 -15.37 -10.66
CA THR A 96 -9.22 -15.19 -9.51
C THR A 96 -7.76 -14.95 -9.90
N LEU A 97 -7.02 -14.24 -9.06
CA LEU A 97 -5.57 -14.12 -9.16
C LEU A 97 -4.94 -14.33 -7.78
N TRP A 98 -3.81 -15.04 -7.75
CA TRP A 98 -2.93 -15.10 -6.59
C TRP A 98 -1.64 -14.35 -6.86
N LEU A 99 -1.24 -13.47 -5.93
CA LEU A 99 0.01 -12.72 -5.98
C LEU A 99 0.87 -13.09 -4.78
N ARG A 100 2.12 -13.50 -5.04
CA ARG A 100 3.18 -13.63 -4.04
C ARG A 100 4.06 -12.38 -4.11
N PRO A 101 3.99 -11.45 -3.14
CA PRO A 101 4.94 -10.35 -3.04
C PRO A 101 6.36 -10.86 -2.82
N SER A 102 7.33 -10.19 -3.45
CA SER A 102 8.75 -10.50 -3.31
C SER A 102 9.22 -10.40 -1.85
N GLY A 103 9.99 -11.39 -1.39
CA GLY A 103 10.53 -11.41 -0.02
C GLY A 103 9.48 -11.60 1.08
N SER A 104 8.25 -11.99 0.75
CA SER A 104 7.17 -12.18 1.71
C SER A 104 6.77 -13.64 1.90
N SER A 105 6.35 -13.99 3.12
CA SER A 105 5.83 -15.32 3.47
C SER A 105 4.31 -15.46 3.27
N TRP A 106 3.67 -14.49 2.60
CA TRP A 106 2.23 -14.44 2.43
C TRP A 106 1.84 -14.31 0.96
N THR A 107 0.59 -14.66 0.63
CA THR A 107 0.00 -14.48 -0.70
C THR A 107 -1.28 -13.70 -0.60
N ALA A 108 -1.50 -12.80 -1.57
CA ALA A 108 -2.77 -12.11 -1.74
C ALA A 108 -3.65 -12.86 -2.74
N TYR A 109 -4.93 -12.93 -2.42
CA TYR A 109 -5.97 -13.52 -3.24
C TYR A 109 -6.93 -12.42 -3.70
N TYR A 110 -7.19 -12.36 -5.00
CA TYR A 110 -8.10 -11.44 -5.65
C TYR A 110 -9.20 -12.25 -6.32
N ALA A 111 -10.47 -12.03 -5.97
CA ALA A 111 -11.58 -12.79 -6.51
C ALA A 111 -12.71 -11.92 -7.05
N HIS A 112 -13.67 -12.57 -7.70
CA HIS A 112 -14.83 -11.99 -8.36
C HIS A 112 -14.48 -11.00 -9.49
N LEU A 113 -13.27 -11.09 -10.05
CA LEU A 113 -12.79 -10.17 -11.08
C LEU A 113 -13.67 -10.21 -12.33
N ASP A 114 -13.80 -9.08 -13.02
CA ASP A 114 -14.45 -9.02 -14.33
C ASP A 114 -13.47 -9.37 -15.46
N LYS A 115 -12.24 -8.81 -15.41
CA LYS A 115 -11.14 -9.11 -16.33
C LYS A 115 -9.85 -9.42 -15.57
N GLN A 116 -9.01 -10.28 -16.16
CA GLN A 116 -7.65 -10.60 -15.71
C GLN A 116 -6.68 -10.18 -16.82
N TYR A 117 -5.75 -9.27 -16.54
CA TYR A 117 -4.81 -8.71 -17.52
C TYR A 117 -3.39 -9.26 -17.39
N VAL A 118 -3.20 -10.26 -16.54
CA VAL A 118 -1.93 -10.89 -16.25
C VAL A 118 -2.07 -12.39 -16.34
N ARG A 119 -0.96 -13.09 -16.54
CA ARG A 119 -0.88 -14.56 -16.59
C ARG A 119 -0.13 -15.11 -15.39
N GLU A 120 -0.29 -16.40 -15.14
CA GLU A 120 0.53 -17.13 -14.18
C GLU A 120 2.02 -17.04 -14.53
N GLY A 121 2.87 -16.97 -13.52
CA GLY A 121 4.32 -16.75 -13.65
C GLY A 121 4.72 -15.30 -13.96
N GLN A 122 3.77 -14.41 -14.24
CA GLN A 122 4.09 -13.02 -14.59
C GLN A 122 4.57 -12.21 -13.37
N ARG A 123 5.73 -11.58 -13.49
CA ARG A 123 6.19 -10.54 -12.54
C ARG A 123 5.37 -9.27 -12.72
N VAL A 124 4.91 -8.71 -11.62
CA VAL A 124 4.11 -7.47 -11.57
C VAL A 124 4.75 -6.45 -10.64
N ARG A 125 4.51 -5.18 -10.95
CA ARG A 125 4.95 -4.07 -10.10
C ARG A 125 3.81 -3.57 -9.22
N LYS A 126 4.11 -3.08 -8.03
CA LYS A 126 3.19 -2.39 -7.14
C LYS A 126 2.43 -1.29 -7.90
N GLY A 127 1.10 -1.30 -7.81
CA GLY A 127 0.22 -0.38 -8.51
C GLY A 127 -0.02 -0.69 -9.99
N GLN A 128 0.61 -1.74 -10.55
CA GLN A 128 0.30 -2.21 -11.90
C GLN A 128 -1.12 -2.77 -11.95
N VAL A 129 -1.89 -2.39 -12.95
CA VAL A 129 -3.23 -2.96 -13.17
C VAL A 129 -3.10 -4.44 -13.57
N ILE A 130 -3.74 -5.30 -12.78
CA ILE A 130 -3.75 -6.77 -12.95
C ILE A 130 -5.13 -7.30 -13.37
N GLY A 131 -6.18 -6.50 -13.21
CA GLY A 131 -7.53 -6.86 -13.58
C GLY A 131 -8.52 -5.74 -13.31
N THR A 132 -9.80 -6.10 -13.25
CA THR A 132 -10.89 -5.16 -12.91
C THR A 132 -11.88 -5.77 -11.93
N VAL A 133 -12.48 -4.90 -11.12
CA VAL A 133 -13.57 -5.25 -10.19
C VAL A 133 -14.74 -5.83 -10.98
N GLY A 134 -15.36 -6.88 -10.44
CA GLY A 134 -16.49 -7.56 -11.05
C GLY A 134 -17.44 -8.14 -10.02
N ASN A 135 -18.17 -9.15 -10.46
CA ASN A 135 -19.10 -9.93 -9.66
C ASN A 135 -19.14 -11.38 -10.15
N THR A 136 -18.01 -11.94 -10.62
CA THR A 136 -17.99 -13.31 -11.15
C THR A 136 -17.98 -14.37 -10.04
N GLY A 137 -18.32 -15.62 -10.38
CA GLY A 137 -18.42 -16.72 -9.39
C GLY A 137 -19.74 -16.67 -8.65
N ASN A 138 -19.72 -16.95 -7.35
CA ASN A 138 -20.93 -16.90 -6.51
C ASN A 138 -21.41 -15.46 -6.20
N ALA A 139 -20.61 -14.44 -6.53
CA ALA A 139 -20.97 -13.04 -6.37
C ALA A 139 -21.92 -12.51 -7.47
N ARG A 140 -22.32 -13.33 -8.45
CA ARG A 140 -23.06 -12.92 -9.67
C ARG A 140 -24.34 -12.12 -9.39
N THR A 141 -25.02 -12.41 -8.30
CA THR A 141 -26.27 -11.76 -7.90
C THR A 141 -26.07 -10.64 -6.86
N THR A 142 -24.82 -10.25 -6.60
CA THR A 142 -24.48 -9.22 -5.61
C THR A 142 -23.90 -7.96 -6.29
N PRO A 143 -23.92 -6.79 -5.61
CA PRO A 143 -23.21 -5.61 -6.10
C PRO A 143 -21.72 -5.89 -6.34
N ALA A 144 -21.16 -5.32 -7.40
CA ALA A 144 -19.76 -5.53 -7.76
C ALA A 144 -18.79 -5.16 -6.62
N HIS A 145 -17.78 -6.01 -6.43
CA HIS A 145 -16.76 -5.85 -5.41
C HIS A 145 -15.51 -6.68 -5.74
N LEU A 146 -14.39 -6.32 -5.10
CA LEU A 146 -13.22 -7.19 -5.00
C LEU A 146 -13.30 -7.93 -3.67
N HIS A 147 -13.38 -9.25 -3.70
CA HIS A 147 -13.06 -10.06 -2.52
C HIS A 147 -11.54 -10.18 -2.44
N PHE A 148 -10.96 -9.66 -1.36
CA PHE A 148 -9.53 -9.65 -1.11
C PHE A 148 -9.20 -10.46 0.14
N GLY A 149 -8.29 -11.43 -0.01
CA GLY A 149 -7.83 -12.27 1.09
C GLY A 149 -6.32 -12.35 1.15
N VAL A 150 -5.81 -12.77 2.31
CA VAL A 150 -4.38 -13.04 2.50
C VAL A 150 -4.22 -14.42 3.11
N LYS A 151 -3.29 -15.21 2.57
CA LYS A 151 -2.83 -16.45 3.20
C LYS A 151 -1.39 -16.33 3.68
N ARG A 152 -1.11 -16.86 4.86
CA ARG A 152 0.25 -17.21 5.34
C ARG A 152 0.32 -18.73 5.43
N ALA A 153 1.29 -19.32 4.75
CA ALA A 153 1.33 -20.77 4.52
C ALA A 153 -0.04 -21.28 4.02
N LYS A 154 -0.70 -22.20 4.76
CA LYS A 154 -2.00 -22.77 4.40
C LYS A 154 -3.21 -22.04 5.05
N HIS A 155 -2.98 -21.03 5.89
CA HIS A 155 -4.02 -20.38 6.68
C HIS A 155 -4.42 -19.01 6.14
N TRP A 156 -5.72 -18.75 6.10
CA TRP A 156 -6.26 -17.42 5.86
C TRP A 156 -6.03 -16.54 7.09
N VAL A 157 -5.62 -15.30 6.88
CA VAL A 157 -5.40 -14.32 7.94
C VAL A 157 -6.17 -13.04 7.65
N ASN A 158 -6.44 -12.24 8.69
CA ASN A 158 -7.11 -10.96 8.53
C ASN A 158 -6.33 -10.07 7.54
N PRO A 159 -6.93 -9.70 6.39
CA PRO A 159 -6.24 -8.91 5.38
C PRO A 159 -6.26 -7.40 5.67
N LEU A 160 -7.07 -6.93 6.65
CA LEU A 160 -7.17 -5.50 6.97
C LEU A 160 -5.81 -4.83 7.25
N PRO A 161 -4.88 -5.42 8.03
CA PRO A 161 -3.57 -4.82 8.28
C PRO A 161 -2.71 -4.61 7.02
N TYR A 162 -3.01 -5.32 5.92
CA TYR A 162 -2.27 -5.21 4.66
C TYR A 162 -2.77 -4.09 3.75
N VAL A 163 -3.98 -3.60 3.98
CA VAL A 163 -4.62 -2.59 3.12
C VAL A 163 -5.02 -1.32 3.86
N LYS A 164 -5.18 -1.39 5.19
CA LYS A 164 -5.54 -0.23 6.02
C LYS A 164 -4.38 0.76 6.05
N GLY A 165 -4.63 2.00 5.64
CA GLY A 165 -3.61 3.05 5.56
C GLY A 165 -2.66 2.92 4.37
N ALA A 166 -2.82 1.89 3.52
CA ALA A 166 -2.07 1.80 2.27
C ALA A 166 -2.49 2.96 1.34
N PRO A 167 -1.54 3.65 0.71
CA PRO A 167 -1.85 4.77 -0.18
C PRO A 167 -2.70 4.27 -1.34
N LYS A 168 -3.74 5.06 -1.66
CA LYS A 168 -4.54 4.87 -2.87
C LYS A 168 -3.66 5.16 -4.08
N THR A 169 -3.73 4.30 -5.09
CA THR A 169 -2.99 4.49 -6.34
C THR A 169 -3.92 4.95 -7.45
N SER A 170 -3.45 5.91 -8.24
CA SER A 170 -3.99 6.13 -9.58
C SER A 170 -3.59 4.94 -10.45
N ALA A 171 -4.52 4.42 -11.24
CA ALA A 171 -4.26 3.26 -12.09
C ALA A 171 -3.16 3.60 -13.09
N ARG A 172 -1.96 3.03 -12.92
CA ARG A 172 -0.90 3.17 -13.92
C ARG A 172 -1.19 2.18 -15.04
N LYS A 173 -1.69 2.68 -16.17
CA LYS A 173 -1.91 1.89 -17.39
C LYS A 173 -0.62 1.13 -17.70
N GLN A 174 -0.72 -0.17 -18.03
CA GLN A 174 0.43 -0.95 -18.47
C GLN A 174 1.07 -0.18 -19.64
N ARG A 175 2.30 0.34 -19.45
CA ARG A 175 3.10 0.79 -20.59
C ARG A 175 3.33 -0.46 -21.42
N ARG A 176 2.63 -0.60 -22.54
CA ARG A 176 2.93 -1.60 -23.55
C ARG A 176 4.39 -1.41 -23.90
N LYS A 177 5.28 -2.30 -23.45
CA LYS A 177 6.49 -2.55 -24.24
C LYS A 177 5.97 -3.32 -25.45
N ALA A 178 5.67 -2.57 -26.51
CA ALA A 178 5.57 -3.12 -27.83
C ALA A 178 6.88 -3.88 -28.08
N ARG A 179 6.75 -5.13 -28.48
CA ARG A 179 7.82 -5.94 -29.03
C ARG A 179 7.47 -6.18 -30.48
#